data_AF-A0A377WDT4-F1
#
_entry.id   AF-A0A377WDT4-F1
#
_cell.length_a   1.000
_cell.length_b   1.000
_cell.length_c   1.000
_cell.angle_alpha   90.00
_cell.angle_beta   90.00
_cell.angle_gamma   90.00
#
_symmetry.space_group_name_H-M   'P 1'
#
loop_
_entity.id
_entity.type
_entity.pdbx_description
1 polymer ?
#
loop_
_entity_poly.entity_id
_entity_poly.type
_entity_poly.pdbx_seq_one_letter_code
_entity_poly.pdbx_strand_id
1 'polypeptide(L)'
;MVYSRRQQQALAARLPDTPVALGMSYGSPSLASAVDDLLAQGVEHIVVLPLYPQYSCSTVAAVWDELARILAKKRAIPGISFIRDYAEHPDYIHALAASVRASFAVHGEPDLLLLSYHGIPQRYANQGDDYPQRCRDTTRELVSALGLPPERGDDDFPVALWPGTLG
;
A
#
# COMPACT_ATOMS: atom_id res chain seq x y z
N MET A 1 -6.03 13.01 2.94
CA MET A 1 -7.49 12.78 3.11
C MET A 1 -8.28 12.77 1.80
N VAL A 2 -8.05 13.69 0.84
CA VAL A 2 -8.85 13.76 -0.42
C VAL A 2 -8.75 12.47 -1.25
N TYR A 3 -7.54 11.95 -1.50
CA TYR A 3 -7.35 10.73 -2.30
C TYR A 3 -7.95 9.48 -1.67
N SER A 4 -7.73 9.25 -0.37
CA SER A 4 -8.28 8.10 0.35
C SER A 4 -9.82 8.08 0.37
N ARG A 5 -10.46 9.26 0.48
CA ARG A 5 -11.93 9.36 0.36
C ARG A 5 -12.41 9.03 -1.04
N ARG A 6 -11.71 9.50 -2.09
CA ARG A 6 -12.04 9.14 -3.48
C ARG A 6 -11.89 7.63 -3.73
N GLN A 7 -10.84 7.01 -3.20
CA GLN A 7 -10.66 5.56 -3.28
C GLN A 7 -11.78 4.79 -2.58
N GLN A 8 -12.16 5.22 -1.36
CA GLN A 8 -13.27 4.62 -0.63
C GLN A 8 -14.59 4.72 -1.40
N GLN A 9 -14.89 5.90 -1.96
CA GLN A 9 -16.10 6.11 -2.78
C GLN A 9 -16.09 5.27 -4.05
N ALA A 10 -14.96 5.21 -4.76
CA ALA A 10 -14.83 4.41 -5.97
C ALA A 10 -14.95 2.91 -5.68
N LEU A 11 -14.41 2.43 -4.56
CA LEU A 11 -14.54 1.03 -4.14
C LEU A 11 -15.98 0.71 -3.75
N ALA A 12 -16.64 1.57 -2.98
CA ALA A 12 -18.05 1.42 -2.61
C ALA A 12 -18.96 1.36 -3.84
N ALA A 13 -18.70 2.19 -4.85
CA ALA A 13 -19.46 2.16 -6.11
C ALA A 13 -19.28 0.85 -6.90
N ARG A 14 -18.13 0.18 -6.73
CA ARG A 14 -17.84 -1.12 -7.37
C ARG A 14 -18.33 -2.31 -6.57
N LEU A 15 -18.64 -2.12 -5.29
CA LEU A 15 -19.12 -3.14 -4.36
C LEU A 15 -20.41 -2.67 -3.68
N PRO A 16 -21.52 -2.52 -4.43
CA PRO A 16 -22.75 -1.90 -3.92
C PRO A 16 -23.35 -2.63 -2.71
N ASP A 17 -23.13 -3.94 -2.61
CA ASP A 17 -23.63 -4.79 -1.53
C ASP A 17 -22.62 -4.97 -0.38
N THR A 18 -21.45 -4.31 -0.45
CA THR A 18 -20.41 -4.40 0.59
C THR A 18 -20.15 -3.03 1.21
N PRO A 19 -20.45 -2.84 2.51
CA PRO A 19 -20.10 -1.61 3.21
C PRO A 19 -18.60 -1.33 3.16
N VAL A 20 -18.21 -0.11 2.75
CA VAL A 20 -16.80 0.32 2.69
C VAL A 20 -16.57 1.49 3.63
N ALA A 21 -15.75 1.27 4.65
CA ALA A 21 -15.31 2.30 5.59
C ALA A 21 -13.83 2.66 5.37
N LEU A 22 -13.48 3.91 5.66
CA LEU A 22 -12.11 4.39 5.69
C LEU A 22 -11.70 4.58 7.16
N GLY A 23 -10.57 3.99 7.57
CA GLY A 23 -9.99 4.16 8.90
C GLY A 23 -8.54 4.61 8.82
N MET A 24 -8.18 5.65 9.55
CA MET A 24 -6.80 6.15 9.66
C MET A 24 -6.17 5.66 10.95
N SER A 25 -4.91 5.21 10.90
CA SER A 25 -4.12 4.93 12.12
C SER A 25 -3.86 6.21 12.91
N TYR A 26 -3.71 7.33 12.20
CA TYR A 26 -3.55 8.67 12.76
C TYR A 26 -4.49 9.63 12.01
N GLY A 27 -5.47 10.19 12.72
CA GLY A 27 -6.39 11.19 12.15
C GLY A 27 -7.85 10.75 12.15
N SER A 28 -8.66 11.44 11.33
CA SER A 28 -10.11 11.24 11.22
C SER A 28 -10.51 10.99 9.76
N PRO A 29 -11.38 10.00 9.47
CA PRO A 29 -11.98 9.03 10.40
C PRO A 29 -10.95 8.08 11.02
N SER A 30 -11.14 7.68 12.28
CA SER A 30 -10.21 6.77 12.97
C SER A 30 -10.51 5.31 12.63
N LEU A 31 -9.53 4.42 12.81
CA LEU A 31 -9.77 2.98 12.64
C LEU A 31 -10.87 2.46 13.55
N ALA A 32 -10.96 2.99 14.79
CA ALA A 32 -12.01 2.62 15.74
C ALA A 32 -13.41 3.03 15.25
N SER A 33 -13.57 4.27 14.77
CA SER A 33 -14.88 4.71 14.24
C SER A 33 -15.26 3.91 12.99
N ALA A 34 -14.30 3.61 12.11
CA ALA A 34 -14.58 2.81 10.92
C ALA A 34 -15.07 1.39 11.25
N VAL A 35 -14.45 0.73 12.25
CA VAL A 35 -14.90 -0.58 12.72
C VAL A 35 -16.29 -0.47 13.34
N ASP A 36 -16.54 0.53 14.17
CA ASP A 36 -17.85 0.74 14.81
C ASP A 36 -18.96 1.00 13.79
N ASP A 37 -18.68 1.80 12.76
CA ASP A 37 -19.61 2.07 11.68
C ASP A 37 -19.96 0.79 10.89
N LEU A 38 -18.99 -0.09 10.64
CA LEU A 38 -19.24 -1.38 9.96
C LEU A 38 -20.05 -2.33 10.85
N LEU A 39 -19.71 -2.45 12.13
CA LEU A 39 -20.46 -3.30 13.06
C LEU A 39 -21.89 -2.82 13.27
N ALA A 40 -22.13 -1.50 13.30
CA ALA A 40 -23.47 -0.92 13.40
C ALA A 40 -24.35 -1.24 12.18
N GLN A 41 -23.74 -1.55 11.03
CA GLN A 41 -24.44 -2.01 9.82
C GLN A 41 -24.69 -3.52 9.80
N GLY A 42 -24.31 -4.25 10.86
CA GLY A 42 -24.47 -5.70 10.94
C GLY A 42 -23.40 -6.49 10.17
N VAL A 43 -22.25 -5.88 9.88
CA VAL A 43 -21.14 -6.59 9.22
C VAL A 43 -20.54 -7.64 10.17
N GLU A 44 -20.60 -8.90 9.76
CA GLU A 44 -20.06 -10.03 10.52
C GLU A 44 -18.64 -10.44 10.08
N HIS A 45 -18.17 -9.96 8.93
CA HIS A 45 -16.82 -10.21 8.42
C HIS A 45 -16.20 -8.95 7.81
N ILE A 46 -15.00 -8.58 8.27
CA ILE A 46 -14.28 -7.39 7.81
C ILE A 46 -13.03 -7.81 7.04
N VAL A 47 -12.91 -7.31 5.81
CA VAL A 47 -11.67 -7.37 5.03
C VAL A 47 -10.90 -6.07 5.23
N VAL A 48 -9.67 -6.17 5.72
CA VAL A 48 -8.82 -5.01 5.97
C VAL A 48 -7.77 -4.92 4.86
N LEU A 49 -7.85 -3.83 4.09
CA LEU A 49 -6.91 -3.49 3.02
C LEU A 49 -6.09 -2.26 3.45
N PRO A 50 -4.82 -2.44 3.85
CA PRO A 50 -3.91 -1.33 4.09
C PRO A 50 -3.71 -0.48 2.82
N LEU A 51 -3.59 0.84 2.94
CA LEU A 51 -3.23 1.70 1.79
C LEU A 51 -1.72 1.73 1.53
N TYR A 52 -0.95 0.91 2.24
CA TYR A 52 0.47 0.69 2.03
C TYR A 52 0.64 -0.62 1.24
N PRO A 53 1.12 -0.59 -0.01
CA PRO A 53 1.27 -1.80 -0.83
C PRO A 53 2.38 -2.72 -0.33
N GLN A 54 3.43 -2.16 0.28
CA GLN A 54 4.56 -2.89 0.84
C GLN A 54 4.39 -3.04 2.35
N TYR A 55 4.48 -4.28 2.84
CA TYR A 55 4.47 -4.55 4.29
C TYR A 55 5.67 -3.88 4.97
N SER A 56 5.43 -3.28 6.14
CA SER A 56 6.45 -2.98 7.15
C SER A 56 5.83 -3.16 8.54
N CYS A 57 6.67 -3.52 9.52
CA CYS A 57 6.27 -3.54 10.92
C CYS A 57 5.84 -2.15 11.43
N SER A 58 6.38 -1.08 10.83
CA SER A 58 6.10 0.31 11.22
C SER A 58 4.82 0.89 10.61
N THR A 59 4.21 0.22 9.63
CA THR A 59 3.00 0.69 8.94
C THR A 59 1.88 -0.34 8.98
N VAL A 60 1.99 -1.42 8.21
CA VAL A 60 0.93 -2.41 8.07
C VAL A 60 0.73 -3.19 9.37
N ALA A 61 1.80 -3.62 10.04
CA ALA A 61 1.65 -4.30 11.33
C ALA A 61 1.07 -3.35 12.40
N ALA A 62 1.42 -2.07 12.38
CA ALA A 62 0.83 -1.08 13.28
C ALA A 62 -0.71 -0.93 13.08
N VAL A 63 -1.21 -1.08 11.84
CA VAL A 63 -2.66 -1.16 11.57
C VAL A 63 -3.26 -2.40 12.23
N TRP A 64 -2.60 -3.55 12.12
CA TRP A 64 -3.04 -4.78 12.77
C TRP A 64 -3.06 -4.66 14.30
N ASP A 65 -2.03 -4.09 14.90
CA ASP A 65 -1.94 -3.87 16.35
C ASP A 65 -3.09 -2.98 16.85
N GLU A 66 -3.38 -1.90 16.14
CA GLU A 66 -4.49 -1.01 16.48
C GLU A 66 -5.85 -1.70 16.29
N LEU A 67 -6.02 -2.47 15.22
CA LEU A 67 -7.23 -3.26 15.00
C LEU A 67 -7.44 -4.27 16.14
N ALA A 68 -6.39 -5.01 16.52
CA ALA A 68 -6.44 -5.97 17.62
C ALA A 68 -6.82 -5.27 18.94
N ARG A 69 -6.27 -4.08 19.21
CA ARG A 69 -6.61 -3.27 20.38
C ARG A 69 -8.07 -2.80 20.38
N ILE A 70 -8.63 -2.47 19.21
CA ILE A 70 -10.04 -2.10 19.04
C ILE A 70 -10.93 -3.31 19.30
N LEU A 71 -10.63 -4.45 18.66
CA LEU A 71 -11.41 -5.68 18.74
C LEU A 71 -11.38 -6.31 20.13
N ALA A 72 -10.28 -6.18 20.88
CA ALA A 72 -10.18 -6.62 22.27
C ALA A 72 -11.22 -5.99 23.21
N LYS A 73 -11.84 -4.86 22.80
CA LYS A 73 -12.90 -4.18 23.57
C LYS A 73 -14.31 -4.58 23.13
N LYS A 74 -14.46 -5.44 22.11
CA LYS A 74 -15.75 -5.83 21.54
C LYS A 74 -16.18 -7.18 22.12
N ARG A 75 -17.48 -7.32 22.41
CA ARG A 75 -18.06 -8.58 22.92
C ARG A 75 -18.30 -9.59 21.80
N ALA A 76 -18.75 -9.11 20.65
CA ALA A 76 -18.89 -9.88 19.42
C ALA A 76 -17.76 -9.45 18.48
N ILE A 77 -16.88 -10.38 18.12
CA ILE A 77 -15.74 -10.14 17.24
C ILE A 77 -16.14 -10.65 15.84
N PRO A 78 -16.10 -9.81 14.79
CA PRO A 78 -16.38 -10.26 13.43
C PRO A 78 -15.23 -11.15 12.91
N GLY A 79 -15.51 -11.95 11.89
CA GLY A 79 -14.45 -12.60 11.09
C GLY A 79 -13.54 -11.54 10.47
N ILE A 80 -12.22 -11.79 10.46
CA ILE A 80 -11.24 -10.84 9.91
C ILE A 80 -10.42 -11.52 8.82
N SER A 81 -10.35 -10.88 7.66
CA SER A 81 -9.33 -11.16 6.64
C SER A 81 -8.44 -9.94 6.49
N PHE A 82 -7.17 -10.08 6.87
CA PHE A 82 -6.21 -8.98 6.80
C PHE A 82 -5.27 -9.17 5.62
N ILE A 83 -5.29 -8.23 4.69
CA ILE A 83 -4.39 -8.24 3.54
C ILE A 83 -3.05 -7.71 4.03
N ARG A 84 -2.07 -8.62 4.14
CA ARG A 84 -0.71 -8.28 4.62
C ARG A 84 -0.04 -7.25 3.73
N ASP A 85 -0.09 -7.43 2.41
CA ASP A 85 0.49 -6.54 1.42
C ASP A 85 0.04 -6.95 0.02
N TYR A 86 0.33 -6.12 -0.97
CA TYR A 86 0.01 -6.34 -2.40
C TYR A 86 1.08 -5.74 -3.31
N ALA A 87 2.34 -5.74 -2.85
CA ALA A 87 3.46 -5.08 -3.50
C ALA A 87 3.70 -5.54 -4.95
N GLU A 88 3.40 -6.81 -5.24
CA GLU A 88 3.56 -7.45 -6.55
C GLU A 88 2.21 -7.72 -7.24
N HIS A 89 1.09 -7.22 -6.69
CA HIS A 89 -0.22 -7.52 -7.27
C HIS A 89 -0.34 -6.92 -8.68
N PRO A 90 -0.70 -7.71 -9.72
CA PRO A 90 -0.70 -7.27 -11.10
C PRO A 90 -1.48 -5.96 -11.34
N ASP A 91 -2.66 -5.83 -10.75
CA ASP A 91 -3.47 -4.60 -10.90
C ASP A 91 -2.82 -3.36 -10.25
N TYR A 92 -2.08 -3.54 -9.15
CA TYR A 92 -1.35 -2.45 -8.52
C TYR A 92 -0.17 -2.02 -9.40
N ILE A 93 0.58 -2.99 -9.93
CA ILE A 93 1.69 -2.73 -10.87
C ILE A 93 1.18 -2.07 -12.16
N HIS A 94 0.06 -2.53 -12.71
CA HIS A 94 -0.57 -1.91 -13.87
C HIS A 94 -1.00 -0.47 -13.61
N ALA A 95 -1.62 -0.20 -12.45
CA ALA A 95 -2.00 1.17 -12.07
C ALA A 95 -0.77 2.08 -11.93
N LEU A 96 0.32 1.57 -11.33
CA LEU A 96 1.58 2.30 -11.17
C LEU A 96 2.23 2.58 -12.52
N ALA A 97 2.34 1.58 -13.40
CA ALA A 97 2.87 1.73 -14.74
C ALA A 97 2.02 2.71 -15.59
N ALA A 98 0.69 2.66 -15.46
CA ALA A 98 -0.21 3.61 -16.13
C ALA A 98 0.04 5.06 -15.66
N SER A 99 0.27 5.26 -14.36
CA SER A 99 0.62 6.58 -13.80
C SER A 99 1.95 7.11 -14.38
N VAL A 100 2.98 6.26 -14.47
CA VAL A 100 4.27 6.62 -15.06
C VAL A 100 4.12 6.98 -16.54
N ARG A 101 3.44 6.13 -17.33
CA ARG A 101 3.19 6.39 -18.76
C ARG A 101 2.40 7.67 -18.99
N ALA A 102 1.40 7.95 -18.15
CA ALA A 102 0.64 9.19 -18.23
C ALA A 102 1.54 10.42 -18.00
N SER A 103 2.49 10.33 -17.07
CA SER A 103 3.50 11.38 -16.85
C SER A 103 4.39 11.57 -18.09
N PHE A 104 4.90 10.48 -18.67
CA PHE A 104 5.75 10.54 -19.87
C PHE A 104 5.01 11.13 -21.07
N ALA A 105 3.72 10.82 -21.24
CA ALA A 105 2.91 11.38 -22.30
C ALA A 105 2.75 12.92 -22.20
N VAL A 106 2.83 13.48 -20.99
CA VAL A 106 2.70 14.93 -20.75
C VAL A 106 4.05 15.63 -20.78
N HIS A 107 5.11 14.99 -20.26
CA HIS A 107 6.40 15.62 -20.00
C HIS A 107 7.55 15.14 -20.90
N GLY A 108 7.30 14.12 -21.73
CA GLY A 108 8.34 13.40 -22.46
C GLY A 108 8.96 12.27 -21.63
N GLU A 109 9.69 11.37 -22.29
CA GLU A 109 10.47 10.33 -21.63
C GLU A 109 11.72 10.95 -20.97
N PRO A 110 11.95 10.72 -19.67
CA PRO A 110 13.09 11.32 -18.95
C PRO A 110 14.40 10.55 -19.22
N ASP A 111 15.55 11.13 -18.92
CA ASP A 111 16.82 10.36 -19.00
C ASP A 111 17.00 9.36 -17.85
N LEU A 112 16.27 9.53 -16.74
CA LEU A 112 16.37 8.73 -15.52
C LEU A 112 15.00 8.62 -14.83
N LEU A 113 14.58 7.39 -14.50
CA LEU A 113 13.43 7.14 -13.64
C LEU A 113 13.91 6.80 -12.22
N LEU A 114 13.78 7.76 -11.31
CA LEU A 114 14.12 7.57 -9.90
C LEU A 114 12.90 7.06 -9.12
N LEU A 115 13.00 5.85 -8.58
CA LEU A 115 12.01 5.27 -7.67
C LEU A 115 12.45 5.50 -6.22
N SER A 116 11.64 6.26 -5.49
CA SER A 116 11.91 6.62 -4.10
C SER A 116 10.86 6.02 -3.18
N TYR A 117 11.30 5.32 -2.13
CA TYR A 117 10.43 4.88 -1.04
C TYR A 117 10.92 5.46 0.29
N HIS A 118 10.10 5.36 1.33
CA HIS A 118 10.49 5.81 2.67
C HIS A 118 11.49 4.83 3.28
N GLY A 119 12.61 5.33 3.81
CA GLY A 119 13.54 4.49 4.57
C GLY A 119 12.91 3.99 5.88
N ILE A 120 13.36 2.82 6.34
CA ILE A 120 13.05 2.30 7.67
C ILE A 120 14.34 2.27 8.51
N PRO A 121 14.28 2.29 9.85
CA PRO A 121 15.47 2.06 10.66
C PRO A 121 16.12 0.70 10.35
N GLN A 122 17.44 0.68 10.12
CA GLN A 122 18.21 -0.54 9.83
C GLN A 122 17.93 -1.71 10.77
N ARG A 123 17.76 -1.41 12.06
CA ARG A 123 17.44 -2.42 13.08
C ARG A 123 16.16 -3.20 12.77
N TYR A 124 15.17 -2.60 12.13
CA TYR A 124 13.91 -3.27 11.77
C TYR A 124 14.14 -4.27 10.65
N ALA A 125 14.90 -3.89 9.61
CA ALA A 125 15.31 -4.82 8.57
C ALA A 125 16.11 -6.00 9.15
N ASN A 126 17.08 -5.71 10.03
CA ASN A 126 17.89 -6.73 10.70
C ASN A 126 17.06 -7.67 11.60
N GLN A 127 15.89 -7.22 12.08
CA GLN A 127 14.97 -8.00 12.91
C GLN A 127 13.89 -8.71 12.10
N GLY A 128 13.95 -8.68 10.76
CA GLY A 128 13.07 -9.43 9.87
C GLY A 128 11.94 -8.62 9.25
N ASP A 129 11.96 -7.29 9.31
CA ASP A 129 11.07 -6.47 8.47
C ASP A 129 11.51 -6.60 7.00
N ASP A 130 10.65 -7.19 6.16
CA ASP A 130 10.91 -7.44 4.75
C ASP A 130 10.55 -6.25 3.83
N TYR A 131 10.18 -5.08 4.38
CA TYR A 131 9.90 -3.86 3.62
C TYR A 131 10.94 -3.55 2.53
N PRO A 132 12.26 -3.59 2.79
CA PRO A 132 13.26 -3.33 1.75
C PRO A 132 13.16 -4.32 0.58
N GLN A 133 12.81 -5.58 0.86
CA GLN A 133 12.58 -6.59 -0.17
C GLN A 133 11.29 -6.31 -0.94
N ARG A 134 10.18 -5.98 -0.25
CA ARG A 134 8.91 -5.64 -0.91
C ARG A 134 9.03 -4.41 -1.84
N CYS A 135 9.86 -3.43 -1.49
CA CYS A 135 10.19 -2.29 -2.36
C CYS A 135 10.98 -2.71 -3.59
N ARG A 136 11.96 -3.61 -3.45
CA ARG A 136 12.72 -4.18 -4.58
C ARG A 136 11.80 -4.99 -5.50
N ASP A 137 10.89 -5.77 -4.94
CA ASP A 137 9.91 -6.55 -5.70
C ASP A 137 8.99 -5.64 -6.52
N THR A 138 8.39 -4.62 -5.87
CA THR A 138 7.56 -3.60 -6.57
C THR A 138 8.32 -2.97 -7.73
N THR A 139 9.59 -2.62 -7.50
CA THR A 139 10.45 -1.98 -8.51
C THR A 139 10.71 -2.90 -9.69
N ARG A 140 11.08 -4.15 -9.43
CA ARG A 140 11.32 -5.16 -10.46
C ARG A 140 10.08 -5.35 -11.33
N GLU A 141 8.91 -5.52 -10.72
CA GLU A 141 7.65 -5.73 -11.45
C GLU A 141 7.25 -4.48 -12.24
N LEU A 142 7.45 -3.27 -11.69
CA LEU A 142 7.19 -2.02 -12.40
C LEU A 142 8.10 -1.84 -13.62
N VAL A 143 9.40 -2.06 -13.47
CA VAL A 143 10.39 -1.97 -14.55
C VAL A 143 10.02 -2.94 -15.67
N SER A 144 9.69 -4.18 -15.30
CA SER A 144 9.21 -5.18 -16.25
C SER A 144 7.94 -4.72 -16.97
N ALA A 145 6.95 -4.20 -16.23
CA ALA A 145 5.70 -3.73 -16.79
C ALA A 145 5.87 -2.51 -17.71
N LEU A 146 6.90 -1.69 -17.50
CA LEU A 146 7.25 -0.55 -18.37
C LEU A 146 8.05 -0.96 -19.60
N GLY A 147 8.56 -2.20 -19.65
CA GLY A 147 9.46 -2.65 -20.73
C GLY A 147 10.85 -2.01 -20.67
N LEU A 148 11.24 -1.47 -19.51
CA LEU A 148 12.54 -0.86 -19.31
C LEU A 148 13.59 -1.96 -19.03
N PRO A 149 14.85 -1.78 -19.45
CA PRO A 149 15.91 -2.71 -19.11
C PRO A 149 16.09 -2.77 -17.58
N PRO A 150 16.34 -3.96 -17.00
CA PRO A 150 16.69 -4.06 -15.58
C PRO A 150 17.99 -3.31 -15.32
N GLU A 151 18.11 -2.67 -14.14
CA GLU A 151 19.32 -1.95 -13.67
C GLU A 151 20.62 -2.66 -14.14
N ARG A 152 21.24 -2.13 -15.19
CA ARG A 152 22.56 -2.52 -15.69
C ARG A 152 23.25 -1.29 -16.27
N GLY A 153 24.35 -0.90 -15.61
CA GLY A 153 25.43 -0.01 -16.05
C GLY A 153 25.16 1.03 -17.15
N ASP A 154 25.25 2.30 -16.74
CA ASP A 154 25.65 3.53 -17.43
C ASP A 154 25.11 3.94 -18.83
N ASP A 155 24.64 3.05 -19.71
CA ASP A 155 24.46 3.42 -21.13
C ASP A 155 23.07 3.15 -21.76
N ASP A 156 22.03 2.72 -21.02
CA ASP A 156 20.64 2.67 -21.51
C ASP A 156 19.65 2.95 -20.36
N PHE A 157 18.77 3.94 -20.54
CA PHE A 157 17.73 4.45 -19.59
C PHE A 157 17.86 3.94 -18.14
N PRO A 158 18.67 4.59 -17.29
CA PRO A 158 18.82 4.17 -15.91
C PRO A 158 17.50 4.30 -15.14
N VAL A 159 17.01 3.19 -14.60
CA VAL A 159 16.11 3.21 -13.44
C VAL A 159 17.00 3.16 -12.21
N ALA A 160 16.76 4.02 -11.22
CA ALA A 160 17.52 3.97 -9.98
C ALA A 160 16.59 3.83 -8.79
N LEU A 161 16.95 2.97 -7.85
CA LEU A 161 16.42 2.97 -6.49
C LEU A 161 17.17 4.00 -5.64
N TRP A 162 16.44 4.92 -4.98
CA TRP A 162 17.08 5.91 -4.10
C TRP A 162 17.86 5.22 -2.96
N PRO A 163 19.12 5.58 -2.68
CA PRO A 163 19.96 4.88 -1.70
C PRO A 163 19.43 4.92 -0.26
N GLY A 164 18.72 5.98 0.12
CA GLY A 164 18.17 6.18 1.47
C GLY A 164 17.01 5.24 1.84
N THR A 165 16.64 4.34 0.93
CA THR A 165 15.49 3.43 1.05
C THR A 165 15.85 2.10 1.71
N LEU A 166 17.14 1.75 1.75
CA LEU A 166 17.64 0.45 2.18
C LEU A 166 18.55 0.53 3.42
N GLY A 167 18.54 1.69 4.10
CA GLY A 167 19.41 2.03 5.22
C GLY A 167 19.11 1.28 6.50
#